data_AF-X0U964-F1
#
_entry.id   AF-X0U964-F1
#
_cell.length_a   1.000
_cell.length_b   1.000
_cell.length_c   1.000
_cell.angle_alpha   90.00
_cell.angle_beta   90.00
_cell.angle_gamma   90.00
#
_symmetry.space_group_name_H-M   'P 1'
#
loop_
_entity.id
_entity.type
_entity.pdbx_description
1 polymer ?
#
loop_
_entity_poly.entity_id
_entity_poly.type
_entity_poly.pdbx_seq_one_letter_code
_entity_poly.pdbx_strand_id
1 'polypeptide(L)'
;FIILNESDEIYHKNSQIIVETENVVIREFKDIELGNGNYTLVLKVFYSGAVETEFSQKFEVRIFKIPLEIFILVGVAGAVILLFFITKFNLKKIFHRKFDMFTKDIGQAIKKVGRKINDQIHELKCKFRK
;
A
#
# COMPACT_ATOMS: atom_id res chain seq x y z
N PHE A 1 -41.99 -1.08 -0.63
CA PHE A 1 -40.74 -1.04 0.15
C PHE A 1 -40.39 0.41 0.40
N ILE A 2 -40.03 0.74 1.63
CA ILE A 2 -39.63 2.09 2.05
C ILE A 2 -38.30 1.96 2.83
N ILE A 3 -37.36 2.87 2.63
CA ILE A 3 -36.16 3.00 3.48
C ILE A 3 -36.23 4.35 4.19
N LEU A 4 -36.05 4.31 5.52
CA LEU A 4 -36.10 5.47 6.39
C LEU A 4 -34.72 5.75 6.99
N ASN A 5 -34.36 7.03 7.12
CA ASN A 5 -33.24 7.52 7.92
C ASN A 5 -33.79 8.31 9.12
N GLU A 6 -33.67 7.77 10.33
CA GLU A 6 -34.18 8.31 11.61
C GLU A 6 -35.69 8.59 11.73
N SER A 7 -36.37 8.95 10.64
CA SER A 7 -37.82 8.96 10.35
C SER A 7 -38.10 9.51 8.94
N ASP A 8 -37.09 10.04 8.25
CA ASP A 8 -37.23 10.61 6.91
C ASP A 8 -37.20 9.52 5.83
N GLU A 9 -38.17 9.56 4.92
CA GLU A 9 -38.24 8.68 3.75
C GLU A 9 -37.17 9.09 2.73
N ILE A 10 -36.14 8.23 2.59
CA ILE A 10 -35.06 8.44 1.62
C ILE A 10 -35.23 7.60 0.35
N TYR A 11 -36.09 6.60 0.41
CA TYR A 11 -36.41 5.76 -0.74
C TYR A 11 -37.79 5.16 -0.61
N HIS A 12 -38.56 5.22 -1.68
CA HIS A 12 -39.86 4.60 -1.76
C HIS A 12 -40.10 4.02 -3.15
N LYS A 13 -40.42 2.73 -3.16
CA LYS A 13 -40.78 2.01 -4.37
C LYS A 13 -42.15 1.37 -4.22
N ASN A 14 -43.10 1.97 -4.93
CA ASN A 14 -44.44 1.43 -5.16
C ASN A 14 -44.39 0.42 -6.28
N SER A 15 -44.11 -0.82 -5.93
CA SER A 15 -44.25 -1.96 -6.83
C SER A 15 -45.02 -3.05 -6.12
N GLN A 16 -46.18 -3.41 -6.65
CA GLN A 16 -46.89 -4.60 -6.22
C GLN A 16 -46.07 -5.82 -6.62
N ILE A 17 -45.73 -6.65 -5.63
CA ILE A 17 -45.12 -7.97 -5.85
C ILE A 17 -46.15 -8.97 -5.36
N ILE A 18 -46.60 -9.84 -6.26
CA ILE A 18 -47.41 -10.99 -5.88
C ILE A 18 -46.41 -12.05 -5.44
N VAL A 19 -46.41 -12.35 -4.13
CA VAL A 19 -45.55 -13.38 -3.54
C VAL A 19 -46.40 -14.63 -3.35
N GLU A 20 -46.15 -15.65 -4.16
CA GLU A 20 -46.66 -16.99 -3.89
C GLU A 20 -45.89 -17.57 -2.69
N THR A 21 -46.63 -18.10 -1.72
CA THR A 21 -46.24 -18.33 -0.32
C THR A 21 -45.02 -19.24 -0.07
N GLU A 22 -44.44 -19.82 -1.12
CA GLU A 22 -43.31 -20.75 -1.03
C GLU A 22 -41.99 -20.19 -1.57
N ASN A 23 -42.00 -18.99 -2.18
CA ASN A 23 -40.82 -18.45 -2.86
C ASN A 23 -40.15 -17.32 -2.08
N VAL A 24 -38.84 -17.46 -1.84
CA VAL A 24 -38.00 -16.37 -1.31
C VAL A 24 -37.84 -15.32 -2.39
N VAL A 25 -38.42 -14.13 -2.17
CA VAL A 25 -38.25 -12.99 -3.08
C VAL A 25 -37.01 -12.22 -2.71
N ILE A 26 -35.95 -12.39 -3.52
CA ILE A 26 -34.76 -11.55 -3.46
C ILE A 26 -34.98 -10.36 -4.39
N ARG A 27 -34.82 -9.14 -3.88
CA ARG A 27 -34.97 -7.93 -4.68
C ARG A 27 -33.78 -7.00 -4.49
N GLU A 28 -33.20 -6.60 -5.61
CA GLU A 28 -32.15 -5.59 -5.66
C GLU A 28 -32.75 -4.18 -5.68
N PHE A 29 -32.19 -3.32 -4.86
CA PHE A 29 -32.47 -1.89 -4.87
C PHE A 29 -31.45 -1.21 -5.78
N LYS A 30 -31.89 -0.74 -6.95
CA LYS A 30 -31.05 0.03 -7.88
C LYS A 30 -31.18 1.52 -7.58
N ASP A 31 -30.08 2.25 -7.77
CA ASP A 31 -29.99 3.71 -7.68
C ASP A 31 -30.25 4.30 -6.28
N ILE A 32 -29.86 3.59 -5.22
CA ILE A 32 -29.88 4.11 -3.84
C ILE A 32 -28.45 4.44 -3.41
N GLU A 33 -28.18 5.72 -3.21
CA GLU A 33 -26.95 6.20 -2.58
C GLU A 33 -27.17 6.35 -1.07
N LEU A 34 -26.81 5.32 -0.29
CA LEU A 34 -26.84 5.39 1.17
C LEU A 34 -25.49 5.89 1.71
N GLY A 35 -25.50 6.96 2.49
CA GLY A 35 -24.34 7.42 3.25
C GLY A 35 -24.09 6.58 4.51
N ASN A 36 -23.07 6.95 5.29
CA ASN A 36 -22.86 6.37 6.61
C ASN A 36 -24.05 6.72 7.52
N GLY A 37 -24.65 5.72 8.17
CA GLY A 37 -25.80 5.98 9.03
C GLY A 37 -26.60 4.73 9.41
N ASN A 38 -27.63 4.96 10.23
CA ASN A 38 -28.58 3.95 10.66
C ASN A 38 -29.88 4.10 9.86
N TYR A 39 -30.32 3.01 9.26
CA TYR A 39 -31.48 2.99 8.38
C TYR A 39 -32.49 1.93 8.82
N THR A 40 -33.74 2.12 8.43
CA THR A 40 -34.81 1.13 8.62
C THR A 40 -35.41 0.76 7.29
N LEU A 41 -35.37 -0.53 6.93
CA LEU A 41 -36.09 -1.08 5.79
C LEU A 41 -37.50 -1.46 6.25
N VAL A 42 -38.51 -0.91 5.57
CA VAL A 42 -39.93 -1.19 5.81
C VAL A 42 -40.54 -1.89 4.60
N LEU A 43 -41.10 -3.06 4.84
CA LEU A 43 -41.85 -3.85 3.88
C LEU A 43 -43.32 -3.89 4.30
N LYS A 44 -44.17 -3.26 3.51
CA LYS A 44 -45.63 -3.36 3.64
C LYS A 44 -46.13 -4.46 2.72
N VAL A 45 -46.84 -5.43 3.28
CA VAL A 45 -47.43 -6.56 2.58
C VAL A 45 -48.95 -6.44 2.65
N PHE A 46 -49.60 -6.54 1.49
CA PHE A 46 -51.04 -6.56 1.37
C PHE A 46 -51.49 -7.96 0.96
N TYR A 47 -52.26 -8.63 1.82
CA TYR A 47 -52.90 -9.89 1.48
C TYR A 47 -54.27 -9.64 0.84
N SER A 48 -54.68 -10.50 -0.09
CA SER A 48 -55.98 -10.41 -0.76
C SER A 48 -57.11 -10.44 0.26
N GLY A 49 -57.68 -9.26 0.60
CA GLY A 49 -58.79 -9.14 1.55
C GLY A 49 -58.62 -8.15 2.71
N ALA A 50 -57.76 -7.13 2.59
CA ALA A 50 -57.64 -5.99 3.52
C ALA A 50 -56.81 -6.21 4.80
N VAL A 51 -55.96 -7.24 4.84
CA VAL A 51 -54.93 -7.37 5.88
C VAL A 51 -53.64 -6.73 5.37
N GLU A 52 -53.25 -5.61 6.00
CA GLU A 52 -51.95 -4.97 5.84
C GLU A 52 -51.05 -5.39 6.99
N THR A 53 -49.88 -5.94 6.66
CA THR A 53 -48.83 -6.25 7.64
C THR A 53 -47.58 -5.46 7.28
N GLU A 54 -46.99 -4.81 8.28
CA GLU A 54 -45.74 -4.09 8.14
C GLU A 54 -44.59 -4.87 8.82
N PHE A 55 -43.50 -5.04 8.09
CA PHE A 55 -42.25 -5.60 8.60
C PHE A 55 -41.17 -4.53 8.55
N SER A 56 -40.49 -4.30 9.68
CA SER A 56 -39.41 -3.31 9.79
C SER A 56 -38.11 -3.97 10.26
N GLN A 57 -37.00 -3.69 9.58
CA GLN A 57 -35.67 -4.16 9.96
C GLN A 57 -34.68 -2.99 9.99
N LYS A 58 -33.99 -2.82 11.12
CA LYS A 58 -32.91 -1.82 11.26
C LYS A 58 -31.59 -2.38 10.73
N PHE A 59 -30.81 -1.54 10.06
CA PHE A 59 -29.48 -1.87 9.56
C PHE A 59 -28.56 -0.63 9.58
N GLU A 60 -27.25 -0.86 9.65
CA GLU A 60 -26.25 0.20 9.66
C GLU A 60 -25.39 0.12 8.39
N VAL A 61 -25.16 1.26 7.74
CA VAL A 61 -24.23 1.38 6.61
C VAL A 61 -22.98 2.09 7.08
N ARG A 62 -21.82 1.44 6.87
CA ARG A 62 -20.49 2.01 7.10
C ARG A 62 -19.65 1.90 5.83
N ILE A 63 -19.57 3.00 5.09
CA ILE A 63 -18.63 3.21 3.99
C ILE A 63 -17.28 3.57 4.60
N PHE A 64 -16.32 2.67 4.43
CA PHE A 64 -14.91 2.95 4.68
C PHE A 64 -14.36 3.81 3.54
N LYS A 65 -14.38 5.14 3.71
CA LYS A 65 -13.61 6.03 2.85
C LYS A 65 -12.16 5.99 3.33
N ILE A 66 -11.28 5.34 2.56
CA ILE A 66 -9.83 5.51 2.73
C ILE A 66 -9.51 6.94 2.29
N PRO A 67 -8.97 7.80 3.17
CA PRO A 67 -8.60 9.15 2.79
C PRO A 67 -7.61 9.12 1.62
N LEU A 68 -7.82 9.96 0.61
CA LEU A 68 -6.91 10.10 -0.54
C LEU A 68 -5.48 10.40 -0.07
N GLU A 69 -5.35 11.11 1.05
CA GLU A 69 -4.08 11.40 1.73
C GLU A 69 -3.29 10.13 2.09
N ILE A 70 -3.95 9.07 2.56
CA ILE A 70 -3.28 7.80 2.90
C ILE A 70 -2.73 7.14 1.64
N PHE A 71 -3.48 7.16 0.53
CA PHE A 71 -3.02 6.64 -0.76
C PHE A 71 -1.78 7.39 -1.27
N ILE A 72 -1.79 8.72 -1.18
CA ILE A 72 -0.64 9.56 -1.56
C ILE A 72 0.56 9.25 -0.66
N LEU A 73 0.35 9.13 0.65
CA LEU A 73 1.43 8.87 1.62
C LEU A 73 2.11 7.51 1.37
N VAL A 74 1.32 6.47 1.09
CA VAL A 74 1.84 5.13 0.72
C VAL A 74 2.60 5.18 -0.61
N GLY A 75 2.06 5.88 -1.61
CA GLY A 75 2.72 6.06 -2.91
C GLY A 75 4.06 6.78 -2.81
N VAL A 76 4.11 7.89 -2.06
CA VAL A 76 5.33 8.68 -1.84
C VAL A 76 6.36 7.88 -1.04
N ALA A 77 5.94 7.18 0.03
CA ALA A 77 6.83 6.33 0.81
C ALA A 77 7.47 5.23 -0.05
N GLY A 78 6.69 4.59 -0.92
CA GLY A 78 7.20 3.58 -1.87
C GLY A 78 8.24 4.16 -2.84
N ALA A 79 8.00 5.35 -3.38
CA ALA A 79 8.93 6.03 -4.29
C ALA A 79 10.25 6.41 -3.59
N VAL A 80 10.19 6.90 -2.35
CA VAL A 80 11.39 7.24 -1.55
C VAL A 80 12.23 6.00 -1.25
N ILE A 81 11.60 4.89 -0.87
CA ILE A 81 12.28 3.61 -0.64
C ILE A 81 12.99 3.15 -1.93
N LEU A 82 12.30 3.20 -3.08
CA LEU A 82 12.88 2.82 -4.36
C LEU A 82 14.10 3.68 -4.73
N LEU A 83 14.01 5.01 -4.54
CA LEU A 83 15.11 5.94 -4.77
C LEU A 83 16.29 5.67 -3.81
N PHE A 84 16.02 5.34 -2.56
CA PHE A 84 17.05 4.96 -1.59
C PHE A 84 17.80 3.69 -2.05
N PHE A 85 17.10 2.68 -2.57
CA PHE A 85 17.75 1.48 -3.09
C PHE A 85 18.58 1.75 -4.35
N ILE A 86 18.07 2.54 -5.29
CA ILE A 86 18.79 2.92 -6.52
C ILE A 86 20.07 3.68 -6.18
N THR A 87 19.99 4.65 -5.27
CA THR A 87 21.14 5.46 -4.85
C THR A 87 22.17 4.62 -4.08
N LYS A 88 21.74 3.76 -3.15
CA LYS A 88 22.67 2.85 -2.45
C LYS A 88 23.38 1.88 -3.40
N PHE A 89 22.66 1.33 -4.38
CA PHE A 89 23.23 0.40 -5.35
C PHE A 89 24.30 1.08 -6.23
N ASN A 90 24.04 2.31 -6.67
CA ASN A 90 25.01 3.09 -7.44
C ASN A 90 26.23 3.52 -6.60
N LEU A 91 26.04 3.92 -5.34
CA LEU A 91 27.17 4.25 -4.45
C LEU A 91 28.07 3.05 -4.18
N LYS A 92 27.51 1.86 -3.94
CA LYS A 92 28.30 0.64 -3.71
C LYS A 92 29.19 0.30 -4.90
N LYS A 93 28.67 0.47 -6.13
CA LYS A 93 29.41 0.23 -7.37
C LYS A 93 30.55 1.22 -7.59
N ILE A 94 30.35 2.50 -7.26
CA ILE A 94 31.36 3.55 -7.39
C ILE A 94 32.45 3.38 -6.32
N PHE A 95 32.08 3.06 -5.08
CA PHE A 95 33.01 2.92 -3.97
C PHE A 95 33.98 1.75 -4.17
N HIS A 96 33.47 0.59 -4.63
CA HIS A 96 34.33 -0.58 -4.86
C HIS A 96 35.36 -0.33 -5.98
N ARG A 97 34.95 0.31 -7.09
CA ARG A 97 35.87 0.65 -8.20
C ARG A 97 36.97 1.62 -7.79
N LYS A 98 36.67 2.63 -6.97
CA LYS A 98 37.69 3.61 -6.53
C LYS A 98 38.68 2.99 -5.53
N PHE A 99 38.20 2.13 -4.64
CA PHE A 99 39.05 1.47 -3.64
C PHE A 99 40.05 0.47 -4.28
N ASP A 100 39.62 -0.29 -5.29
CA ASP A 100 40.49 -1.22 -6.02
C ASP A 100 41.60 -0.53 -6.82
N MET A 101 41.32 0.68 -7.33
CA MET A 101 42.32 1.46 -8.08
C MET A 101 43.36 2.04 -7.13
N PHE A 102 42.93 2.61 -6.00
CA PHE A 102 43.81 3.21 -5.00
C PHE A 102 44.73 2.18 -4.33
N THR A 103 44.21 0.98 -4.03
CA THR A 103 45.01 -0.10 -3.41
C THR A 103 46.09 -0.64 -4.34
N LYS A 104 45.84 -0.69 -5.66
CA LYS A 104 46.84 -1.09 -6.66
C LYS A 104 47.98 -0.08 -6.78
N ASP A 105 47.66 1.22 -6.81
CA ASP A 105 48.66 2.29 -6.95
C ASP A 105 49.56 2.38 -5.70
N ILE A 106 48.97 2.29 -4.51
CA ILE A 106 49.73 2.24 -3.25
C ILE A 106 50.58 0.98 -3.15
N GLY A 107 50.05 -0.18 -3.54
CA GLY A 107 50.79 -1.44 -3.52
C GLY A 107 52.04 -1.40 -4.41
N GLN A 108 51.96 -0.76 -5.59
CA GLN A 108 53.11 -0.57 -6.47
C GLN A 108 54.14 0.42 -5.90
N ALA A 109 53.67 1.52 -5.30
CA ALA A 109 54.55 2.52 -4.68
C ALA A 109 55.34 1.92 -3.50
N ILE A 110 54.68 1.17 -2.61
CA ILE A 110 55.32 0.49 -1.47
C ILE A 110 56.36 -0.53 -1.97
N LYS A 111 56.04 -1.32 -3.01
CA LYS A 111 56.97 -2.30 -3.60
C LYS A 111 58.21 -1.65 -4.25
N LYS A 112 58.07 -0.41 -4.76
CA LYS A 112 59.19 0.35 -5.33
C LYS A 112 60.12 0.90 -4.25
N VAL A 113 59.54 1.40 -3.15
CA VAL A 113 60.31 1.88 -1.98
C VAL A 113 61.04 0.73 -1.29
N GLY A 114 60.39 -0.41 -1.10
CA GLY A 114 61.01 -1.60 -0.49
C GLY A 114 62.22 -2.12 -1.28
N ARG A 115 62.16 -2.13 -2.61
CA ARG A 115 63.32 -2.49 -3.46
C ARG A 115 64.47 -1.50 -3.28
N LYS A 116 64.19 -0.19 -3.30
CA LYS A 116 65.21 0.85 -3.15
C LYS A 116 65.94 0.77 -1.80
N ILE A 117 65.22 0.48 -0.72
CA ILE A 117 65.80 0.27 0.61
C ILE A 117 66.68 -0.99 0.64
N ASN A 118 66.20 -2.09 0.05
CA ASN A 118 66.97 -3.34 0.01
C ASN A 118 68.27 -3.19 -0.79
N ASP A 119 68.24 -2.47 -1.92
CA ASP A 119 69.41 -2.21 -2.75
C ASP A 119 70.45 -1.35 -2.00
N GLN A 120 69.99 -0.34 -1.24
CA GLN A 120 70.87 0.48 -0.40
C GLN A 120 71.51 -0.31 0.75
N ILE A 121 70.76 -1.21 1.39
CA ILE A 121 71.30 -2.09 2.45
C ILE A 121 72.33 -3.06 1.86
N HIS A 122 72.08 -3.61 0.66
CA HIS A 122 73.02 -4.49 -0.02
C HIS A 122 74.32 -3.75 -0.38
N GLU A 123 74.24 -2.52 -0.90
CA GLU A 123 75.40 -1.69 -1.22
C GLU A 123 76.23 -1.35 0.03
N LEU A 124 75.58 -1.02 1.15
CA LEU A 124 76.25 -0.78 2.43
C LEU A 124 76.96 -2.03 2.94
N LYS A 125 76.30 -3.21 2.90
CA LYS A 125 76.93 -4.48 3.26
C LYS A 125 78.15 -4.82 2.41
N CYS A 126 78.14 -4.49 1.12
CA CYS A 126 79.29 -4.68 0.24
C CYS A 126 80.45 -3.72 0.58
N LYS A 127 80.18 -2.50 1.02
CA LYS A 127 81.21 -1.52 1.42
C LYS A 127 81.89 -1.85 2.74
N PHE A 128 81.18 -2.41 3.72
CA PHE A 128 81.73 -2.77 5.04
C PHE A 128 82.35 -4.18 5.12
N ARG A 129 82.48 -4.90 3.98
CA ARG A 129 83.07 -6.25 3.90
C ARG A 129 84.47 -6.28 3.26
N LYS A 130 85.12 -5.12 3.14
CA LYS A 130 86.55 -4.97 2.85
C LYS A 130 87.26 -4.50 4.11
#